data_AF-A0A3D3LD40-F1
#
_entry.id   AF-A0A3D3LD40-F1
#
_cell.length_a   1.000
_cell.length_b   1.000
_cell.length_c   1.000
_cell.angle_alpha   90.00
_cell.angle_beta   90.00
_cell.angle_gamma   90.00
#
_symmetry.space_group_name_H-M   'P 1'
#
loop_
_entity.id
_entity.type
_entity.pdbx_description
1 polymer ?
#
loop_
_entity_poly.entity_id
_entity_poly.type
_entity_poly.pdbx_seq_one_letter_code
_entity_poly.pdbx_strand_id
1 'polypeptide(L)'
;MTPAQAYDAILQPASPPLRDRPEEAARRALECAEELIRSASGETFGWHRRQKREGLLDDQLALLRRFARQDTAPGEPIGQGGEHQVWHLDGDSHVSKFTIHDQFGYVVDQENDNRANKLRLRPALPSEYLMRLGTQNAVFGDAITLQGIRAGSIPSIITAQPEADQGRPSQADVDAFLWQSGFIRLPDEMMMGQFSHKPFWWRPAGSILVGDSNPENYSRISDDIIVPIDVISHPFPRSLIEQTARQNGVSLDHLVAQDAQRREAFDRRQ
;
A
#
# COMPACT_ATOMS: atom_id res chain seq x y z
N MET A 1 9.15 -11.69 -0.62
CA MET A 1 8.89 -10.83 0.55
C MET A 1 7.83 -11.49 1.40
N THR A 2 7.97 -11.52 2.72
CA THR A 2 6.96 -12.03 3.64
C THR A 2 6.15 -10.88 4.24
N PRO A 3 4.93 -11.13 4.76
CA PRO A 3 4.20 -10.16 5.57
C PRO A 3 5.02 -9.58 6.73
N ALA A 4 5.83 -10.42 7.40
CA ALA A 4 6.71 -9.98 8.47
C ALA A 4 7.73 -8.94 7.96
N GLN A 5 8.39 -9.20 6.82
CA GLN A 5 9.33 -8.24 6.22
C GLN A 5 8.66 -6.92 5.83
N ALA A 6 7.43 -6.96 5.32
CA ALA A 6 6.67 -5.75 5.04
C ALA A 6 6.42 -4.96 6.32
N TYR A 7 5.94 -5.61 7.38
CA TYR A 7 5.73 -4.94 8.65
C TYR A 7 7.03 -4.35 9.23
N ASP A 8 8.12 -5.11 9.23
CA ASP A 8 9.41 -4.62 9.72
C ASP A 8 9.88 -3.35 8.96
N ALA A 9 9.52 -3.22 7.69
CA ALA A 9 9.89 -2.07 6.87
C ALA A 9 9.11 -0.78 7.18
N ILE A 10 7.88 -0.85 7.71
CA ILE A 10 7.09 0.34 8.14
C ILE A 10 7.30 0.69 9.61
N LEU A 11 7.77 -0.28 10.41
CA LEU A 11 8.03 -0.12 11.85
C LEU A 11 9.40 0.50 12.15
N GLN A 12 10.16 0.90 11.12
CA GLN A 12 11.35 1.71 11.35
C GLN A 12 10.94 3.07 11.92
N PRO A 13 11.55 3.53 13.03
CA PRO A 13 11.28 4.86 13.57
C PRO A 13 11.58 5.95 12.53
N ALA A 14 10.77 7.00 12.48
CA ALA A 14 11.11 8.19 11.69
C ALA A 14 12.39 8.85 12.21
N SER A 15 13.18 9.39 11.28
CA SER A 15 14.34 10.20 11.58
C SER A 15 14.44 11.39 10.62
N PRO A 16 14.27 12.64 11.10
CA PRO A 16 13.81 13.00 12.45
C PRO A 16 12.32 12.64 12.66
N PRO A 17 11.83 12.50 13.91
CA PRO A 17 10.40 12.43 14.15
C PRO A 17 9.73 13.71 13.65
N LEU A 18 8.42 13.64 13.35
CA LEU A 18 7.64 14.85 13.11
C LEU A 18 7.87 15.85 14.25
N ARG A 19 8.21 17.10 13.90
CA ARG A 19 8.48 18.17 14.87
C ARG A 19 7.35 18.18 15.92
N ASP A 20 7.76 18.26 17.18
CA ASP A 20 6.91 18.23 18.39
C ASP A 20 6.37 16.87 18.87
N ARG A 21 6.73 15.74 18.25
CA ARG A 21 6.37 14.42 18.80
C ARG A 21 7.38 13.93 19.85
N PRO A 22 6.93 13.60 21.07
CA PRO A 22 7.81 12.96 22.05
C PRO A 22 8.18 11.54 21.57
N GLU A 23 9.39 11.09 21.91
CA GLU A 23 9.86 9.71 21.67
C GLU A 23 8.85 8.65 22.14
N GLU A 24 8.14 8.95 23.24
CA GLU A 24 7.06 8.15 23.78
C GLU A 24 5.88 7.93 22.82
N ALA A 25 5.55 8.93 21.98
CA ALA A 25 4.50 8.80 20.98
C ALA A 25 4.91 7.83 19.86
N ALA A 26 6.16 7.93 19.38
CA ALA A 26 6.71 7.01 18.40
C ALA A 26 6.76 5.58 18.95
N ARG A 27 7.27 5.40 20.18
CA ARG A 27 7.29 4.10 20.87
C ARG A 27 5.91 3.46 20.96
N ARG A 28 4.90 4.23 21.37
CA ARG A 28 3.52 3.73 21.45
C ARG A 28 2.89 3.43 20.10
N ALA A 29 3.27 4.16 19.05
CA ALA A 29 2.84 3.85 17.69
C ALA A 29 3.36 2.47 17.27
N LEU A 30 4.63 2.19 17.56
CA LEU A 30 5.25 0.88 17.31
C LEU A 30 4.56 -0.22 18.11
N GLU A 31 4.35 -0.03 19.42
CA GLU A 31 3.60 -0.99 20.26
C GLU A 31 2.20 -1.27 19.73
N CYS A 32 1.48 -0.22 19.29
CA CYS A 32 0.17 -0.36 18.68
C CYS A 32 0.24 -1.23 17.43
N ALA A 33 1.18 -0.95 16.54
CA ALA A 33 1.31 -1.66 15.29
C ALA A 33 1.71 -3.13 15.52
N GLU A 34 2.59 -3.40 16.49
CA GLU A 34 2.90 -4.76 16.89
C GLU A 34 1.67 -5.49 17.46
N GLU A 35 0.83 -4.85 18.28
CA GLU A 35 -0.42 -5.43 18.76
C GLU A 35 -1.38 -5.72 17.60
N LEU A 36 -1.49 -4.80 16.62
CA LEU A 36 -2.28 -5.02 15.40
C LEU A 36 -1.77 -6.22 14.62
N ILE A 37 -0.45 -6.34 14.40
CA ILE A 37 0.18 -7.45 13.68
C ILE A 37 -0.03 -8.76 14.42
N ARG A 38 0.14 -8.78 15.75
CA ARG A 38 -0.13 -9.96 16.59
C ARG A 38 -1.60 -10.38 16.51
N SER A 39 -2.53 -9.42 16.54
CA SER A 39 -3.97 -9.70 16.37
C SER A 39 -4.32 -10.25 14.99
N ALA A 40 -3.47 -9.96 13.99
CA ALA A 40 -3.59 -10.50 12.64
C ALA A 40 -2.87 -11.86 12.46
N SER A 41 -1.95 -12.25 13.35
CA SER A 41 -1.07 -13.41 13.15
C SER A 41 -1.81 -14.76 13.15
N GLY A 42 -1.48 -15.62 12.18
CA GLY A 42 -1.97 -17.00 12.08
C GLY A 42 -2.66 -17.42 10.77
N GLU A 43 -2.97 -16.50 9.85
CA GLU A 43 -3.73 -16.83 8.63
C GLU A 43 -3.30 -15.99 7.42
N THR A 44 -3.46 -16.54 6.21
CA THR A 44 -3.30 -15.82 4.94
C THR A 44 -4.29 -14.67 4.86
N PHE A 45 -3.71 -13.47 4.83
CA PHE A 45 -4.32 -12.15 4.90
C PHE A 45 -5.65 -11.97 4.16
N GLY A 46 -6.70 -11.46 4.80
CA GLY A 46 -7.95 -11.01 4.14
C GLY A 46 -8.84 -12.08 3.48
N TRP A 47 -8.30 -13.24 3.12
CA TRP A 47 -8.98 -14.24 2.28
C TRP A 47 -9.89 -15.18 3.08
N HIS A 48 -9.39 -15.69 4.21
CA HIS A 48 -10.14 -16.63 5.05
C HIS A 48 -11.09 -15.95 6.03
N ARG A 49 -11.02 -14.61 6.15
CA ARG A 49 -11.64 -13.84 7.23
C ARG A 49 -12.81 -12.99 6.80
N ARG A 50 -13.35 -13.11 5.58
CA ARG A 50 -14.45 -12.23 5.11
C ARG A 50 -15.66 -12.22 6.07
N GLN A 51 -16.01 -13.37 6.64
CA GLN A 51 -17.07 -13.51 7.67
C GLN A 51 -16.66 -13.03 9.07
N LYS A 52 -15.35 -12.89 9.34
CA LYS A 52 -14.80 -12.40 10.62
C LYS A 52 -14.26 -10.96 10.54
N ARG A 53 -14.35 -10.33 9.36
CA ARG A 53 -13.69 -9.05 9.06
C ARG A 53 -14.26 -7.93 9.91
N GLU A 54 -15.58 -7.92 10.12
CA GLU A 54 -16.25 -6.93 10.97
C GLU A 54 -15.74 -7.03 12.41
N GLY A 55 -15.73 -8.23 13.00
CA GLY A 55 -15.17 -8.44 14.34
C GLY A 55 -13.69 -8.03 14.45
N LEU A 56 -12.87 -8.33 13.43
CA LEU A 56 -11.47 -7.88 13.40
C LEU A 56 -11.33 -6.37 13.29
N LEU A 57 -12.22 -5.71 12.54
CA LEU A 57 -12.22 -4.27 12.45
C LEU A 57 -12.52 -3.69 13.83
N ASP A 58 -13.53 -4.20 14.52
CA ASP A 58 -13.87 -3.76 15.88
C ASP A 58 -12.71 -3.97 16.86
N ASP A 59 -12.08 -5.14 16.83
CA ASP A 59 -10.90 -5.46 17.65
C ASP A 59 -9.75 -4.49 17.35
N GLN A 60 -9.43 -4.26 16.07
CA GLN A 60 -8.35 -3.36 15.66
C GLN A 60 -8.67 -1.89 15.97
N LEU A 61 -9.92 -1.47 15.86
CA LEU A 61 -10.36 -0.14 16.28
C LEU A 61 -10.24 0.02 17.80
N ALA A 62 -10.58 -1.01 18.59
CA ALA A 62 -10.37 -0.99 20.04
C ALA A 62 -8.88 -0.89 20.39
N LEU A 63 -8.01 -1.59 19.66
CA LEU A 63 -6.56 -1.45 19.78
C LEU A 63 -6.11 -0.02 19.46
N LEU A 64 -6.46 0.52 18.29
CA LEU A 64 -6.11 1.89 17.91
C LEU A 64 -6.54 2.90 18.97
N ARG A 65 -7.76 2.78 19.51
CA ARG A 65 -8.27 3.68 20.57
C ARG A 65 -7.44 3.64 21.86
N ARG A 66 -6.87 2.50 22.24
CA ARG A 66 -5.97 2.37 23.42
C ARG A 66 -4.67 3.17 23.24
N PHE A 67 -4.21 3.31 22.01
CA PHE A 67 -2.96 4.02 21.69
C PHE A 67 -3.18 5.45 21.19
N ALA A 68 -4.41 5.79 20.81
CA ALA A 68 -4.76 7.08 20.26
C ALA A 68 -4.55 8.23 21.25
N ARG A 69 -4.08 9.37 20.73
CA ARG A 69 -3.87 10.59 21.51
C ARG A 69 -4.56 11.78 20.84
N GLN A 70 -4.87 12.79 21.66
CA GLN A 70 -5.22 14.11 21.14
C GLN A 70 -3.94 14.72 20.56
N ASP A 71 -3.74 14.53 19.27
CA ASP A 71 -2.60 15.07 18.54
C ASP A 71 -3.05 16.32 17.76
N THR A 72 -2.28 17.39 17.89
CA THR A 72 -2.37 18.56 17.02
C THR A 72 -1.64 18.25 15.71
N ALA A 73 -2.29 18.55 14.59
CA ALA A 73 -1.62 18.46 13.29
C ALA A 73 -0.46 19.47 13.23
N PRO A 74 0.63 19.18 12.49
CA PRO A 74 1.85 19.98 12.55
C PRO A 74 1.78 21.34 11.84
N GLY A 75 0.64 21.72 11.24
CA GLY A 75 0.52 22.91 10.41
C GLY A 75 -0.90 23.10 9.89
N GLU A 76 -1.06 23.52 8.63
CA GLU A 76 -2.31 23.47 7.84
C GLU A 76 -2.24 22.33 6.81
N PRO A 77 -3.37 21.73 6.39
CA PRO A 77 -3.34 20.67 5.40
C PRO A 77 -3.01 21.26 4.02
N ILE A 78 -1.98 20.72 3.36
CA ILE A 78 -1.56 21.16 2.02
C ILE A 78 -2.33 20.45 0.90
N GLY A 79 -3.08 19.40 1.24
CA GLY A 79 -3.89 18.67 0.29
C GLY A 79 -4.72 17.59 0.94
N GLN A 80 -5.71 17.12 0.18
CA GLN A 80 -6.56 16.00 0.56
C GLN A 80 -6.74 15.07 -0.65
N GLY A 81 -6.41 13.80 -0.46
CA GLY A 81 -6.78 12.71 -1.36
C GLY A 81 -8.08 12.04 -0.93
N GLY A 82 -8.45 10.95 -1.60
CA GLY A 82 -9.62 10.15 -1.19
C GLY A 82 -9.44 9.41 0.14
N GLU A 83 -8.19 9.09 0.51
CA GLU A 83 -7.84 8.29 1.69
C GLU A 83 -7.10 9.07 2.77
N HIS A 84 -6.44 10.17 2.41
CA HIS A 84 -5.52 10.88 3.28
C HIS A 84 -5.69 12.40 3.26
N GLN A 85 -5.50 13.02 4.41
CA GLN A 85 -5.12 14.44 4.50
C GLN A 85 -3.60 14.52 4.58
N VAL A 86 -3.02 15.37 3.73
CA VAL A 86 -1.57 15.57 3.63
C VAL A 86 -1.22 16.88 4.30
N TRP A 87 -0.23 16.83 5.17
CA TRP A 87 0.29 17.97 5.91
C TRP A 87 1.78 18.07 5.64
N HIS A 88 2.23 19.29 5.49
CA HIS A 88 3.64 19.62 5.31
C HIS A 88 3.92 20.85 6.14
N LEU A 89 5.08 20.86 6.78
CA LEU A 89 5.55 22.00 7.53
C LEU A 89 6.64 22.66 6.70
N ASP A 90 6.59 23.99 6.58
CA ASP A 90 7.58 24.74 5.82
C ASP A 90 9.01 24.39 6.25
N GLY A 91 9.82 23.99 5.27
CA GLY A 91 11.22 23.60 5.45
C GLY A 91 11.43 22.20 6.03
N ASP A 92 10.38 21.39 6.15
CA ASP A 92 10.51 19.96 6.43
C ASP A 92 10.76 19.18 5.14
N SER A 93 11.47 18.06 5.26
CA SER A 93 11.80 17.17 4.13
C SER A 93 10.77 16.06 3.92
N HIS A 94 9.77 16.00 4.79
CA HIS A 94 8.78 14.94 4.85
C HIS A 94 7.37 15.51 4.86
N VAL A 95 6.45 14.75 4.25
CA VAL A 95 5.01 14.99 4.35
C VAL A 95 4.39 14.01 5.33
N SER A 96 3.45 14.49 6.13
CA SER A 96 2.62 13.66 7.00
C SER A 96 1.32 13.31 6.31
N LYS A 97 0.89 12.06 6.44
CA LYS A 97 -0.42 11.60 5.97
C LYS A 97 -1.23 11.10 7.14
N PHE A 98 -2.47 11.57 7.21
CA PHE A 98 -3.46 11.12 8.17
C PHE A 98 -4.54 10.40 7.40
N THR A 99 -4.85 9.15 7.76
CA THR A 99 -6.02 8.47 7.20
C THR A 99 -7.28 9.29 7.52
N ILE A 100 -8.13 9.50 6.53
CA ILE A 100 -9.39 10.25 6.68
C ILE A 100 -10.59 9.34 6.46
N HIS A 101 -11.71 9.75 7.06
CA HIS A 101 -12.99 9.03 7.06
C HIS A 101 -12.95 7.73 7.86
N ASP A 102 -14.06 6.99 7.80
CA ASP A 102 -14.28 5.74 8.53
C ASP A 102 -13.46 4.55 7.97
N GLN A 103 -12.33 4.81 7.30
CA GLN A 103 -11.51 3.81 6.62
C GLN A 103 -10.00 4.12 6.65
N PHE A 104 -9.20 3.09 6.38
CA PHE A 104 -7.74 3.12 6.43
C PHE A 104 -7.14 2.93 5.02
N GLY A 105 -7.75 3.54 4.01
CA GLY A 105 -7.43 3.34 2.60
C GLY A 105 -7.89 1.99 2.03
N TYR A 106 -7.35 1.60 0.87
CA TYR A 106 -7.73 0.40 0.13
C TYR A 106 -6.63 -0.68 0.10
N VAL A 107 -7.05 -1.93 -0.10
CA VAL A 107 -6.21 -3.08 -0.43
C VAL A 107 -6.79 -3.87 -1.60
N VAL A 108 -5.92 -4.63 -2.28
CA VAL A 108 -6.33 -5.57 -3.32
C VAL A 108 -6.99 -6.80 -2.71
N ASP A 109 -8.15 -7.18 -3.24
CA ASP A 109 -8.97 -8.31 -2.81
C ASP A 109 -9.56 -9.06 -4.03
N GLN A 110 -10.27 -10.17 -3.82
CA GLN A 110 -11.01 -10.93 -4.84
C GLN A 110 -12.48 -11.04 -4.45
N GLU A 111 -13.38 -11.00 -5.41
CA GLU A 111 -14.80 -11.25 -5.18
C GLU A 111 -15.09 -12.76 -5.10
N ASN A 112 -15.64 -13.25 -3.98
CA ASN A 112 -15.89 -14.68 -3.80
C ASN A 112 -17.34 -15.11 -4.12
N ASP A 113 -18.22 -14.16 -4.46
CA ASP A 113 -19.67 -14.43 -4.53
C ASP A 113 -20.19 -14.68 -5.95
N ASN A 114 -19.37 -14.54 -7.01
CA ASN A 114 -19.78 -14.79 -8.40
C ASN A 114 -18.65 -15.36 -9.27
N ARG A 115 -18.37 -16.67 -9.12
CA ARG A 115 -17.72 -17.64 -10.05
C ARG A 115 -16.37 -17.30 -10.75
N ALA A 116 -15.86 -16.07 -10.71
CA ALA A 116 -14.68 -15.65 -11.48
C ALA A 116 -13.47 -15.19 -10.62
N ASN A 117 -13.63 -14.97 -9.31
CA ASN A 117 -12.60 -14.46 -8.39
C ASN A 117 -11.79 -13.29 -8.95
N LYS A 118 -12.48 -12.33 -9.55
CA LYS A 118 -11.87 -11.12 -10.11
C LYS A 118 -11.29 -10.24 -9.02
N LEU A 119 -10.16 -9.60 -9.34
CA LEU A 119 -9.46 -8.66 -8.47
C LEU A 119 -10.26 -7.37 -8.33
N ARG A 120 -10.20 -6.80 -7.13
CA ARG A 120 -10.91 -5.59 -6.74
C ARG A 120 -10.13 -4.79 -5.70
N LEU A 121 -10.55 -3.54 -5.47
CA LEU A 121 -10.14 -2.77 -4.30
C LEU A 121 -11.26 -2.81 -3.25
N ARG A 122 -10.88 -2.92 -1.98
CA ARG A 122 -11.80 -2.79 -0.84
C ARG A 122 -11.16 -2.02 0.31
N PRO A 123 -11.95 -1.43 1.22
CA PRO A 123 -11.39 -0.78 2.39
C PRO A 123 -10.49 -1.72 3.20
N ALA A 124 -9.35 -1.20 3.63
CA ALA A 124 -8.35 -1.87 4.44
C ALA A 124 -8.80 -1.92 5.92
N LEU A 125 -8.43 -2.98 6.63
CA LEU A 125 -8.31 -2.91 8.09
C LEU A 125 -7.01 -2.15 8.45
N PRO A 126 -6.89 -1.61 9.68
CA PRO A 126 -5.67 -0.97 10.16
C PRO A 126 -4.39 -1.78 9.88
N SER A 127 -4.40 -3.08 10.21
CA SER A 127 -3.26 -3.98 9.97
C SER A 127 -2.93 -4.18 8.48
N GLU A 128 -3.93 -4.10 7.61
CA GLU A 128 -3.77 -4.24 6.15
C GLU A 128 -3.17 -2.98 5.53
N TYR A 129 -3.60 -1.82 6.02
CA TYR A 129 -3.03 -0.54 5.66
C TYR A 129 -1.54 -0.47 6.02
N LEU A 130 -1.17 -0.84 7.25
CA LEU A 130 0.24 -0.86 7.66
C LEU A 130 1.07 -1.84 6.81
N MET A 131 0.52 -3.01 6.48
CA MET A 131 1.22 -3.96 5.62
C MET A 131 1.41 -3.43 4.21
N ARG A 132 0.42 -2.69 3.68
CA ARG A 132 0.52 -2.06 2.36
C ARG A 132 1.69 -1.09 2.30
N LEU A 133 1.77 -0.18 3.26
CA LEU A 133 2.85 0.80 3.34
C LEU A 133 4.22 0.13 3.52
N GLY A 134 4.29 -0.87 4.40
CA GLY A 134 5.51 -1.63 4.60
C GLY A 134 5.95 -2.44 3.38
N THR A 135 5.00 -2.95 2.60
CA THR A 135 5.28 -3.62 1.32
C THR A 135 5.82 -2.62 0.32
N GLN A 136 5.24 -1.43 0.26
CA GLN A 136 5.73 -0.34 -0.59
C GLN A 136 7.19 0.02 -0.24
N ASN A 137 7.51 0.23 1.05
CA ASN A 137 8.89 0.45 1.50
C ASN A 137 9.83 -0.68 1.07
N ALA A 138 9.45 -1.93 1.30
CA ALA A 138 10.32 -3.06 1.05
C ALA A 138 10.47 -3.40 -0.45
N VAL A 139 9.55 -2.95 -1.31
CA VAL A 139 9.66 -3.12 -2.77
C VAL A 139 10.42 -1.98 -3.42
N PHE A 140 10.05 -0.75 -3.08
CA PHE A 140 10.49 0.45 -3.80
C PHE A 140 11.57 1.25 -3.06
N GLY A 141 11.87 0.87 -1.81
CA GLY A 141 12.79 1.63 -0.96
C GLY A 141 12.17 2.90 -0.38
N ASP A 142 10.84 3.01 -0.43
CA ASP A 142 10.13 4.15 0.14
C ASP A 142 10.41 4.20 1.65
N ALA A 143 10.65 5.39 2.20
CA ALA A 143 10.99 5.59 3.61
C ALA A 143 9.75 5.98 4.41
N ILE A 144 8.63 5.27 4.20
CA ILE A 144 7.38 5.54 4.94
C ILE A 144 7.55 5.04 6.37
N THR A 145 7.13 5.81 7.35
CA THR A 145 7.28 5.44 8.77
C THR A 145 6.00 5.74 9.53
N LEU A 146 5.62 4.85 10.45
CA LEU A 146 4.49 5.06 11.34
C LEU A 146 4.83 6.10 12.42
N GLN A 147 4.02 7.16 12.50
CA GLN A 147 4.28 8.28 13.41
C GLN A 147 3.42 8.23 14.68
N GLY A 148 2.22 7.70 14.59
CA GLY A 148 1.27 7.75 15.71
C GLY A 148 -0.16 7.48 15.30
N ILE A 149 -1.04 7.49 16.31
CA ILE A 149 -2.48 7.28 16.16
C ILE A 149 -3.20 8.50 16.75
N ARG A 150 -3.95 9.23 15.92
CA ARG A 150 -4.74 10.39 16.37
C ARG A 150 -6.12 9.93 16.82
N ALA A 151 -6.58 10.44 17.95
CA ALA A 151 -7.91 10.21 18.48
C ALA A 151 -8.99 10.83 17.59
N GLY A 152 -10.15 10.18 17.57
CA GLY A 152 -11.33 10.56 16.78
C GLY A 152 -12.46 9.56 17.00
N SER A 153 -13.62 9.77 16.38
CA SER A 153 -14.69 8.76 16.32
C SER A 153 -14.17 7.43 15.79
N ILE A 154 -13.40 7.53 14.71
CA ILE A 154 -12.49 6.51 14.21
C ILE A 154 -11.06 7.06 14.30
N PRO A 155 -10.15 6.37 15.00
CA PRO A 155 -8.77 6.81 15.10
C PRO A 155 -8.10 6.89 13.73
N SER A 156 -7.24 7.89 13.54
CA SER A 156 -6.48 8.08 12.30
C SER A 156 -5.06 7.55 12.46
N ILE A 157 -4.58 6.78 11.49
CA ILE A 157 -3.19 6.34 11.42
C ILE A 157 -2.39 7.46 10.76
N ILE A 158 -1.28 7.81 11.38
CA ILE A 158 -0.42 8.91 10.94
C ILE A 158 0.89 8.34 10.46
N THR A 159 1.22 8.60 9.20
CA THR A 159 2.49 8.17 8.59
C THR A 159 3.25 9.38 8.08
N ALA A 160 4.57 9.23 7.95
CA ALA A 160 5.43 10.22 7.30
C ALA A 160 6.20 9.55 6.18
N GLN A 161 6.50 10.32 5.12
CA GLN A 161 7.34 9.88 4.01
C GLN A 161 8.12 11.08 3.46
N PRO A 162 9.25 10.87 2.79
CA PRO A 162 9.94 11.94 2.07
C PRO A 162 9.01 12.66 1.12
N GLU A 163 9.13 13.98 1.05
CA GLU A 163 8.40 14.79 0.10
C GLU A 163 8.91 14.52 -1.33
N ALA A 164 7.97 14.36 -2.25
CA ALA A 164 8.25 14.22 -3.67
C ALA A 164 7.21 15.05 -4.45
N ASP A 165 7.62 16.19 -4.99
CA ASP A 165 6.71 17.11 -5.70
C ASP A 165 7.37 17.85 -6.87
N GLN A 166 8.11 17.13 -7.72
CA GLN A 166 8.59 17.66 -9.01
C GLN A 166 7.61 17.35 -10.16
N GLY A 167 6.32 17.21 -9.83
CA GLY A 167 5.25 16.92 -10.78
C GLY A 167 4.91 15.43 -10.93
N ARG A 168 3.82 15.17 -11.65
CA ARG A 168 3.29 13.82 -11.88
C ARG A 168 3.94 13.17 -13.11
N PRO A 169 4.34 11.89 -13.04
CA PRO A 169 4.76 11.16 -14.23
C PRO A 169 3.59 10.96 -15.21
N SER A 170 3.88 10.59 -16.46
CA SER A 170 2.85 10.09 -17.36
C SER A 170 2.52 8.63 -17.05
N GLN A 171 1.39 8.11 -17.55
CA GLN A 171 1.09 6.67 -17.40
C GLN A 171 2.18 5.79 -18.03
N ALA A 172 2.75 6.21 -19.16
CA ALA A 172 3.82 5.47 -19.82
C ALA A 172 5.08 5.38 -18.94
N ASP A 173 5.40 6.44 -18.20
CA ASP A 173 6.54 6.42 -17.28
C ASP A 173 6.27 5.52 -16.06
N VAL A 174 5.05 5.54 -15.52
CA VAL A 174 4.64 4.63 -14.43
C VAL A 174 4.72 3.17 -14.88
N ASP A 175 4.22 2.87 -16.07
CA ASP A 175 4.26 1.53 -16.65
C ASP A 175 5.71 1.07 -16.86
N ALA A 176 6.58 1.95 -17.36
CA ALA A 176 8.01 1.67 -17.52
C ALA A 176 8.70 1.45 -16.16
N PHE A 177 8.42 2.29 -15.16
CA PHE A 177 8.95 2.17 -13.81
C PHE A 177 8.58 0.82 -13.16
N LEU A 178 7.31 0.45 -13.20
CA LEU A 178 6.83 -0.82 -12.65
C LEU A 178 7.40 -2.02 -13.42
N TRP A 179 7.44 -1.93 -14.75
CA TRP A 179 8.04 -2.96 -15.58
C TRP A 179 9.52 -3.15 -15.23
N GLN A 180 10.32 -2.08 -15.17
CA GLN A 180 11.72 -2.14 -14.76
C GLN A 180 11.90 -2.68 -13.34
N SER A 181 10.94 -2.42 -12.45
CA SER A 181 10.88 -2.97 -11.08
C SER A 181 10.50 -4.46 -11.02
N GLY A 182 10.38 -5.13 -12.17
CA GLY A 182 10.09 -6.55 -12.29
C GLY A 182 8.61 -6.91 -12.15
N PHE A 183 7.72 -5.93 -12.30
CA PHE A 183 6.29 -6.17 -12.38
C PHE A 183 5.84 -6.47 -13.80
N ILE A 184 4.74 -7.21 -13.87
CA ILE A 184 4.05 -7.60 -15.08
C ILE A 184 2.62 -7.04 -15.00
N ARG A 185 2.19 -6.31 -16.02
CA ARG A 185 0.83 -5.78 -16.09
C ARG A 185 -0.17 -6.94 -16.13
N LEU A 186 -1.15 -6.91 -15.24
CA LEU A 186 -2.24 -7.89 -15.27
C LEU A 186 -3.32 -7.48 -16.30
N PRO A 187 -3.86 -8.45 -17.07
CA PRO A 187 -4.95 -8.19 -18.00
C PRO A 187 -6.24 -7.77 -17.29
N ASP A 188 -7.04 -6.94 -17.96
CA ASP A 188 -8.29 -6.38 -17.40
C ASP A 188 -9.36 -7.45 -17.18
N GLU A 189 -9.27 -8.60 -17.88
CA GLU A 189 -10.14 -9.76 -17.69
C GLU A 189 -10.09 -10.28 -16.25
N MET A 190 -8.95 -10.12 -15.57
CA MET A 190 -8.76 -10.52 -14.19
C MET A 190 -9.35 -9.51 -13.18
N MET A 191 -9.84 -8.34 -13.62
CA MET A 191 -10.36 -7.28 -12.77
C MET A 191 -11.90 -7.27 -12.76
N MET A 192 -12.50 -6.83 -11.65
CA MET A 192 -13.92 -6.44 -11.66
C MET A 192 -14.07 -5.20 -12.55
N GLY A 193 -15.16 -5.13 -13.32
CA GLY A 193 -15.34 -4.08 -14.34
C GLY A 193 -15.23 -2.64 -13.80
N GLN A 194 -15.65 -2.41 -12.55
CA GLN A 194 -15.50 -1.10 -11.91
C GLN A 194 -14.04 -0.69 -11.62
N PHE A 195 -13.09 -1.61 -11.70
CA PHE A 195 -11.66 -1.36 -11.48
C PHE A 195 -10.81 -1.62 -12.73
N SER A 196 -11.40 -2.02 -13.87
CA SER A 196 -10.63 -2.33 -15.09
C SER A 196 -9.95 -1.10 -15.70
N HIS A 197 -10.40 0.11 -15.37
CA HIS A 197 -9.75 1.36 -15.77
C HIS A 197 -8.53 1.72 -14.91
N LYS A 198 -8.26 0.98 -13.84
CA LYS A 198 -7.13 1.19 -12.93
C LYS A 198 -6.05 0.13 -13.23
N PRO A 199 -4.78 0.50 -13.38
CA PRO A 199 -3.74 -0.49 -13.61
C PRO A 199 -3.41 -1.35 -12.40
N PHE A 200 -3.42 -2.67 -12.61
CA PHE A 200 -2.93 -3.69 -11.69
C PHE A 200 -1.71 -4.38 -12.26
N TRP A 201 -0.76 -4.69 -11.38
CA TRP A 201 0.55 -5.21 -11.69
C TRP A 201 0.92 -6.32 -10.71
N TRP A 202 1.63 -7.33 -11.19
CA TRP A 202 2.07 -8.47 -10.40
C TRP A 202 3.57 -8.70 -10.54
N ARG A 203 4.26 -8.89 -9.41
CA ARG A 203 5.68 -9.25 -9.35
C ARG A 203 5.85 -10.69 -8.89
N PRO A 204 6.21 -11.64 -9.78
CA PRO A 204 6.32 -13.06 -9.43
C PRO A 204 7.34 -13.35 -8.33
N ALA A 205 8.52 -12.72 -8.39
CA ALA A 205 9.65 -12.97 -7.47
C ALA A 205 9.32 -12.71 -6.00
N GLY A 206 8.33 -11.85 -5.72
CA GLY A 206 7.87 -11.54 -4.37
C GLY A 206 6.43 -11.98 -4.09
N SER A 207 5.69 -12.44 -5.10
CA SER A 207 4.23 -12.59 -5.06
C SER A 207 3.56 -11.33 -4.52
N ILE A 208 3.79 -10.20 -5.21
CA ILE A 208 3.29 -8.88 -4.80
C ILE A 208 2.34 -8.37 -5.88
N LEU A 209 1.19 -7.86 -5.46
CA LEU A 209 0.31 -7.07 -6.32
C LEU A 209 0.47 -5.59 -6.02
N VAL A 210 0.41 -4.80 -7.08
CA VAL A 210 0.20 -3.36 -7.02
C VAL A 210 -1.12 -3.08 -7.72
N GLY A 211 -2.07 -2.48 -7.00
CA GLY A 211 -3.34 -1.99 -7.53
C GLY A 211 -3.34 -0.48 -7.68
N ASP A 212 -4.25 0.04 -8.50
CA ASP A 212 -4.44 1.48 -8.69
C ASP A 212 -3.16 2.22 -9.10
N SER A 213 -2.42 1.70 -10.07
CA SER A 213 -1.16 2.33 -10.53
C SER A 213 -1.39 3.47 -11.54
N ASN A 214 -2.29 4.38 -11.20
CA ASN A 214 -2.51 5.61 -11.95
C ASN A 214 -1.45 6.68 -11.56
N PRO A 215 -1.20 7.71 -12.39
CA PRO A 215 -0.14 8.68 -12.16
C PRO A 215 -0.27 9.52 -10.89
N GLU A 216 -1.49 9.73 -10.38
CA GLU A 216 -1.74 10.44 -9.12
C GLU A 216 -1.11 9.77 -7.89
N ASN A 217 -0.86 8.45 -7.97
CA ASN A 217 -0.26 7.67 -6.90
C ASN A 217 1.29 7.64 -6.95
N TYR A 218 1.87 8.38 -7.90
CA TYR A 218 3.31 8.53 -8.08
C TYR A 218 3.70 10.01 -8.15
N SER A 219 4.96 10.29 -7.89
CA SER A 219 5.53 11.63 -8.04
C SER A 219 6.96 11.54 -8.57
N ARG A 220 7.43 12.64 -9.15
CA ARG A 220 8.82 12.80 -9.54
C ARG A 220 9.61 13.43 -8.39
N ILE A 221 10.82 12.93 -8.16
CA ILE A 221 11.84 13.64 -7.36
C ILE A 221 12.88 14.31 -8.26
N SER A 222 13.01 13.86 -9.50
CA SER A 222 13.72 14.50 -10.61
C SER A 222 13.14 14.01 -11.93
N ASP A 223 13.62 14.54 -13.06
CA ASP A 223 13.15 14.16 -14.41
C ASP A 223 13.24 12.65 -14.68
N ASP A 224 14.24 11.98 -14.09
CA ASP A 224 14.51 10.56 -14.32
C ASP A 224 14.11 9.65 -13.15
N ILE A 225 13.67 10.22 -12.02
CA ILE A 225 13.37 9.43 -10.82
C ILE A 225 11.91 9.61 -10.42
N ILE A 226 11.17 8.50 -10.50
CA ILE A 226 9.79 8.35 -10.08
C ILE A 226 9.75 7.56 -8.78
N VAL A 227 8.93 8.01 -7.85
CA VAL A 227 8.66 7.31 -6.59
C VAL A 227 7.17 7.09 -6.41
N PRO A 228 6.73 5.95 -5.88
CA PRO A 228 5.36 5.78 -5.44
C PRO A 228 5.12 6.66 -4.21
N ILE A 229 3.99 7.34 -4.18
CA ILE A 229 3.60 8.15 -3.00
C ILE A 229 2.38 7.59 -2.30
N ASP A 230 1.47 6.92 -2.99
CA ASP A 230 0.24 6.37 -2.40
C ASP A 230 -0.24 5.12 -3.14
N VAL A 231 0.68 4.22 -3.48
CA VAL A 231 0.34 3.06 -4.30
C VAL A 231 -0.20 1.89 -3.44
N ILE A 232 -1.14 1.12 -3.97
CA ILE A 232 -1.69 -0.05 -3.26
C ILE A 232 -0.80 -1.27 -3.48
N SER A 233 0.30 -1.36 -2.74
CA SER A 233 1.22 -2.51 -2.76
C SER A 233 0.84 -3.54 -1.70
N HIS A 234 0.76 -4.83 -2.04
CA HIS A 234 0.40 -5.84 -1.05
C HIS A 234 0.96 -7.22 -1.39
N PRO A 235 1.44 -8.03 -0.42
CA PRO A 235 1.78 -9.42 -0.65
C PRO A 235 0.51 -10.18 -1.02
N PHE A 236 0.55 -10.94 -2.09
CA PHE A 236 -0.61 -11.61 -2.64
C PHE A 236 -0.27 -13.08 -2.91
N PRO A 237 -0.96 -14.05 -2.29
CA PRO A 237 -0.63 -15.46 -2.47
C PRO A 237 -0.61 -15.86 -3.94
N ARG A 238 0.49 -16.51 -4.37
CA ARG A 238 0.65 -16.99 -5.74
C ARG A 238 -0.48 -17.92 -6.17
N SER A 239 -0.92 -18.81 -5.29
CA SER A 239 -2.05 -19.70 -5.56
C SER A 239 -3.34 -18.95 -5.91
N LEU A 240 -3.57 -17.79 -5.29
CA LEU A 240 -4.75 -16.98 -5.55
C LEU A 240 -4.65 -16.24 -6.88
N ILE A 241 -3.47 -15.72 -7.25
CA ILE A 241 -3.32 -15.07 -8.56
C ILE A 241 -3.45 -16.08 -9.70
N GLU A 242 -2.91 -17.28 -9.51
CA GLU A 242 -3.04 -18.41 -10.45
C GLU A 242 -4.50 -18.85 -10.58
N GLN A 243 -5.22 -18.90 -9.46
CA GLN A 243 -6.65 -19.22 -9.47
C GLN A 243 -7.46 -18.16 -10.21
N THR A 244 -7.27 -16.87 -9.92
CA THR A 244 -7.95 -15.78 -10.66
C THR A 244 -7.64 -15.85 -12.14
N ALA A 245 -6.37 -16.01 -12.51
CA ALA A 245 -6.00 -16.06 -13.92
C ALA A 245 -6.70 -17.23 -14.63
N ARG A 246 -6.66 -18.43 -14.04
CA ARG A 246 -7.32 -19.62 -14.58
C ARG A 246 -8.83 -19.43 -14.76
N GLN A 247 -9.51 -18.86 -13.77
CA GLN A 247 -10.95 -18.63 -13.81
C GLN A 247 -11.37 -17.56 -14.83
N ASN A 248 -10.45 -16.66 -15.20
CA ASN A 248 -10.69 -15.62 -16.19
C ASN A 248 -10.02 -15.91 -17.55
N GLY A 249 -9.58 -17.16 -17.79
CA GLY A 249 -9.02 -17.57 -19.08
C GLY A 249 -7.63 -16.99 -19.40
N VAL A 250 -6.91 -16.49 -18.39
CA VAL A 250 -5.57 -15.92 -18.53
C VAL A 250 -4.50 -16.96 -18.20
N SER A 251 -3.52 -17.12 -19.08
CA SER A 251 -2.33 -17.95 -18.84
C SER A 251 -1.20 -17.11 -18.26
N LEU A 252 -0.94 -17.24 -16.94
CA LEU A 252 0.18 -16.54 -16.30
C LEU A 252 1.53 -17.01 -16.84
N ASP A 253 1.69 -18.29 -17.15
CA ASP A 253 2.95 -18.80 -17.72
C ASP A 253 3.23 -18.15 -19.07
N HIS A 254 2.20 -17.98 -19.90
CA HIS A 254 2.35 -17.26 -21.16
C HIS A 254 2.69 -15.79 -20.95
N LEU A 255 2.02 -15.12 -20.00
CA LEU A 255 2.27 -13.73 -19.66
C LEU A 255 3.72 -13.51 -19.17
N VAL A 256 4.21 -14.40 -18.29
CA VAL A 256 5.60 -14.39 -17.79
C VAL A 256 6.59 -14.66 -18.91
N ALA A 257 6.34 -15.64 -19.77
CA ALA A 257 7.21 -15.96 -20.90
C ALA A 257 7.30 -14.79 -21.90
N GLN A 258 6.18 -14.13 -22.21
CA GLN A 258 6.16 -12.93 -23.04
C GLN A 258 6.96 -11.79 -22.41
N ASP A 259 6.80 -11.56 -21.10
CA ASP A 259 7.55 -10.52 -20.37
C ASP A 259 9.06 -10.78 -20.39
N ALA A 260 9.48 -12.03 -20.16
CA ALA A 260 10.88 -12.43 -20.23
C ALA A 260 11.48 -12.16 -21.62
N GLN A 261 10.78 -12.53 -22.69
CA GLN A 261 11.22 -12.25 -24.06
C GLN A 261 11.34 -10.74 -24.34
N ARG A 262 10.41 -9.92 -23.82
CA ARG A 262 10.46 -8.46 -23.95
C ARG A 262 11.68 -7.87 -23.23
N ARG A 263 12.00 -8.37 -22.03
CA ARG A 263 13.20 -7.96 -21.27
C ARG A 263 14.48 -8.33 -22.00
N GLU A 264 14.61 -9.57 -22.47
CA GLU A 264 15.77 -10.01 -23.27
C GLU A 264 15.96 -9.20 -24.55
N ALA A 265 14.86 -8.76 -25.18
CA ALA A 265 14.92 -7.89 -26.35
C ALA A 265 15.33 -6.45 -26.01
N PHE A 266 14.91 -5.94 -24.85
CA PHE A 266 15.31 -4.63 -24.34
C PHE A 266 16.80 -4.59 -23.98
N ASP A 267 17.28 -5.61 -23.25
CA ASP A 267 18.68 -5.70 -22.81
C ASP A 267 19.66 -5.82 -23.98
N ARG A 268 19.25 -6.43 -25.10
CA ARG A 268 20.07 -6.51 -26.32
C ARG A 268 20.16 -5.20 -27.10
N ARG A 269 19.34 -4.20 -26.78
CA ARG A 269 19.31 -2.89 -27.47
C ARG A 269 20.05 -1.79 -26.71
N GLN A 270 20.42 -2.03 -25.45
CA GLN A 270 21.26 -1.16 -24.62
C GLN A 270 22.73 -1.48 -24.86
#